data_AF-A0A947T2R4-F1
#
_entry.id   AF-A0A947T2R4-F1
#
_cell.length_a   1.000
_cell.length_b   1.000
_cell.length_c   1.000
_cell.angle_alpha   90.00
_cell.angle_beta   90.00
_cell.angle_gamma   90.00
#
_symmetry.space_group_name_H-M   'P 1'
#
loop_
_entity.id
_entity.type
_entity.pdbx_description
1 polymer ?
#
loop_
_entity_poly.entity_id
_entity_poly.type
_entity_poly.pdbx_seq_one_letter_code
_entity_poly.pdbx_strand_id
1 'polypeptide(L)'
;METYRAHDGLLIAAHLAPGDPGIVYAHATGFCKEVWGPVIRRLPGRGVLALDQRGHGDSGVGPPPFDWWDLGRDVVTGVEAVGWARPIGVGHSSGGAALVMAELLRPGSFRALLLIEPIVFPPPYLRYEHLPLAIGAERRRASFPSRSAARSGLAGRGPFAGWVDEALDAYLDGGFEDRDGTWALKCAPGVEAEWYRTATVHGAWDRLGEIACPAVVVGGADSDSHPAAFLEELADRLGDAAVAIVEDAGHFVPMERPEVVAGMIAGLALQPDRGTHPAE
;
A
#
# COMPACT_ATOMS: atom_id res chain seq x y z
N MET A 1 15.72 -3.73 -11.32
CA MET A 1 15.18 -3.92 -9.96
C MET A 1 16.23 -3.42 -9.01
N GLU A 2 15.88 -2.44 -8.21
CA GLU A 2 16.78 -1.89 -7.20
C GLU A 2 16.35 -2.45 -5.83
N THR A 3 17.30 -2.59 -4.92
CA THR A 3 17.03 -3.06 -3.56
C THR A 3 17.73 -2.15 -2.58
N TYR A 4 17.09 -1.84 -1.46
CA TYR A 4 17.76 -1.22 -0.32
C TYR A 4 17.71 -2.15 0.89
N ARG A 5 18.62 -1.94 1.85
CA ARG A 5 18.61 -2.65 3.12
C ARG A 5 17.72 -1.90 4.09
N ALA A 6 16.71 -2.57 4.62
CA ALA A 6 15.90 -2.09 5.73
C ALA A 6 16.72 -1.94 7.01
N HIS A 7 16.10 -1.36 8.04
CA HIS A 7 16.68 -1.12 9.36
C HIS A 7 17.23 -2.39 10.05
N ASP A 8 16.67 -3.55 9.74
CA ASP A 8 17.04 -4.88 10.26
C ASP A 8 17.94 -5.68 9.30
N GLY A 9 18.37 -5.08 8.19
CA GLY A 9 19.22 -5.69 7.18
C GLY A 9 18.47 -6.50 6.12
N LEU A 10 17.15 -6.64 6.21
CA LEU A 10 16.30 -7.27 5.20
C LEU A 10 16.41 -6.51 3.87
N LEU A 11 16.43 -7.23 2.75
CA LEU A 11 16.41 -6.59 1.43
C LEU A 11 14.97 -6.28 1.04
N ILE A 12 14.71 -5.01 0.76
CA ILE A 12 13.44 -4.54 0.21
C ILE A 12 13.67 -4.19 -1.25
N ALA A 13 12.92 -4.83 -2.14
CA ALA A 13 12.91 -4.52 -3.56
C ALA A 13 12.06 -3.28 -3.86
N ALA A 14 12.55 -2.48 -4.80
CA ALA A 14 11.87 -1.28 -5.24
C ALA A 14 12.03 -1.04 -6.74
N HIS A 15 11.08 -0.31 -7.29
CA HIS A 15 11.18 0.35 -8.58
C HIS A 15 11.47 1.84 -8.34
N LEU A 16 12.61 2.30 -8.85
CA LEU A 16 13.05 3.69 -8.74
C LEU A 16 13.03 4.37 -10.10
N ALA A 17 12.56 5.62 -10.13
CA ALA A 17 12.72 6.49 -11.28
C ALA A 17 12.96 7.94 -10.80
N PRO A 18 13.87 8.69 -11.42
CA PRO A 18 14.07 10.10 -11.09
C PRO A 18 12.89 10.96 -11.57
N GLY A 19 12.67 12.08 -10.90
CA GLY A 19 11.64 13.06 -11.27
C GLY A 19 11.20 13.90 -10.07
N ASP A 20 10.25 14.80 -10.29
CA ASP A 20 9.78 15.75 -9.28
C ASP A 20 8.26 16.05 -9.40
N PRO A 21 7.51 16.14 -8.28
CA PRO A 21 7.91 15.67 -6.96
C PRO A 21 8.18 14.16 -6.96
N GLY A 22 8.97 13.72 -5.98
CA GLY A 22 9.11 12.30 -5.64
C GLY A 22 7.82 11.76 -5.03
N ILE A 23 7.47 10.53 -5.42
CA ILE A 23 6.26 9.84 -4.94
C ILE A 23 6.65 8.46 -4.44
N VAL A 24 6.23 8.15 -3.21
CA VAL A 24 6.38 6.82 -2.60
C VAL A 24 5.09 6.05 -2.77
N TYR A 25 5.18 4.81 -3.26
CA TYR A 25 4.04 3.92 -3.47
C TYR A 25 4.19 2.66 -2.61
N ALA A 26 3.20 2.40 -1.75
CA ALA A 26 3.14 1.21 -0.89
C ALA A 26 1.86 0.41 -1.18
N HIS A 27 2.01 -0.80 -1.73
CA HIS A 27 0.90 -1.65 -2.15
C HIS A 27 0.15 -2.32 -0.98
N ALA A 28 -1.02 -2.91 -1.23
CA ALA A 28 -1.77 -3.67 -0.22
C ALA A 28 -1.22 -5.09 0.04
N THR A 29 -1.62 -5.71 1.15
CA THR A 29 -1.23 -7.08 1.51
C THR A 29 -1.61 -8.07 0.40
N GLY A 30 -0.70 -9.00 0.09
CA GLY A 30 -0.89 -10.03 -0.95
C GLY A 30 -0.53 -9.59 -2.37
N PHE A 31 -0.07 -8.34 -2.57
CA PHE A 31 0.28 -7.78 -3.88
C PHE A 31 1.79 -7.52 -4.05
N CYS A 32 2.16 -6.63 -4.96
CA CYS A 32 3.54 -6.26 -5.32
C CYS A 32 3.59 -4.83 -5.85
N LYS A 33 4.78 -4.25 -5.99
CA LYS A 33 5.03 -2.88 -6.47
C LYS A 33 4.50 -2.63 -7.88
N GLU A 34 4.47 -3.64 -8.74
CA GLU A 34 4.05 -3.53 -10.14
C GLU A 34 2.57 -3.15 -10.29
N VAL A 35 1.72 -3.39 -9.29
CA VAL A 35 0.29 -2.97 -9.35
C VAL A 35 0.13 -1.46 -9.43
N TRP A 36 1.16 -0.67 -9.08
CA TRP A 36 1.19 0.77 -9.28
C TRP A 36 1.51 1.19 -10.72
N GLY A 37 1.97 0.27 -11.57
CA GLY A 37 2.36 0.54 -12.95
C GLY A 37 1.31 1.32 -13.76
N PRO A 38 0.02 0.94 -13.75
CA PRO A 38 -1.05 1.73 -14.37
C PRO A 38 -1.12 3.18 -13.89
N VAL A 39 -0.98 3.43 -12.58
CA VAL A 39 -1.00 4.79 -12.01
C VAL A 39 0.26 5.56 -12.42
N ILE A 40 1.45 4.95 -12.25
CA ILE A 40 2.76 5.56 -12.56
C ILE A 40 2.84 5.99 -14.03
N ARG A 41 2.37 5.15 -14.96
CA ARG A 41 2.39 5.46 -16.40
C ARG A 41 1.57 6.71 -16.78
N ARG A 42 0.63 7.12 -15.94
CA ARG A 42 -0.20 8.32 -16.12
C ARG A 42 0.40 9.58 -15.52
N LEU A 43 1.56 9.48 -14.86
CA LEU A 43 2.26 10.56 -14.16
C LEU A 43 3.70 10.73 -14.67
N PRO A 44 3.90 11.01 -15.97
CA PRO A 44 5.24 11.16 -16.54
C PRO A 44 6.03 12.30 -15.87
N GLY A 45 7.33 12.10 -15.66
CA GLY A 45 8.23 13.09 -15.08
C GLY A 45 8.23 13.19 -13.55
N ARG A 46 7.39 12.41 -12.86
CA ARG A 46 7.40 12.30 -11.40
C ARG A 46 8.45 11.31 -10.93
N GLY A 47 9.05 11.57 -9.77
CA GLY A 47 9.95 10.63 -9.14
C GLY A 47 9.16 9.46 -8.58
N VAL A 48 9.69 8.25 -8.70
CA VAL A 48 9.01 7.02 -8.25
C VAL A 48 9.89 6.27 -7.26
N LEU A 49 9.33 5.92 -6.11
CA LEU A 49 9.79 4.90 -5.19
C LEU A 49 8.61 3.96 -4.93
N ALA A 50 8.47 2.88 -5.71
CA ALA A 50 7.45 1.86 -5.47
C ALA A 50 8.09 0.63 -4.84
N LEU A 51 7.74 0.33 -3.60
CA LEU A 51 8.35 -0.76 -2.83
C LEU A 51 7.49 -2.03 -2.87
N ASP A 52 8.16 -3.17 -2.94
CA ASP A 52 7.58 -4.42 -2.47
C ASP A 52 7.68 -4.42 -0.96
N GLN A 53 6.56 -4.43 -0.25
CA GLN A 53 6.57 -4.55 1.20
C GLN A 53 7.20 -5.87 1.61
N ARG A 54 7.84 -5.92 2.79
CA ARG A 54 8.41 -7.16 3.33
C ARG A 54 7.41 -8.33 3.27
N GLY A 55 7.89 -9.48 2.80
CA GLY A 55 7.09 -10.68 2.56
C GLY A 55 6.33 -10.71 1.22
N HIS A 56 6.52 -9.71 0.37
CA HIS A 56 5.83 -9.59 -0.90
C HIS A 56 6.81 -9.34 -2.04
N GLY A 57 6.37 -9.64 -3.27
CA GLY A 57 7.16 -9.46 -4.48
C GLY A 57 8.59 -10.00 -4.33
N ASP A 58 9.57 -9.18 -4.65
CA ASP A 58 10.99 -9.56 -4.60
C ASP A 58 11.67 -9.22 -3.26
N SER A 59 10.91 -8.77 -2.25
CA SER A 59 11.41 -8.45 -0.92
C SER A 59 11.55 -9.68 -0.03
N GLY A 60 12.49 -9.63 0.92
CA GLY A 60 12.59 -10.66 1.96
C GLY A 60 11.39 -10.66 2.91
N VAL A 61 11.19 -11.76 3.65
CA VAL A 61 9.98 -11.97 4.49
C VAL A 61 10.15 -11.51 5.96
N GLY A 62 11.36 -11.63 6.51
CA GLY A 62 11.58 -11.49 7.96
C GLY A 62 10.94 -12.63 8.78
N PRO A 63 11.29 -12.77 10.08
CA PRO A 63 10.69 -13.79 10.95
C PRO A 63 9.32 -13.33 11.51
N PRO A 64 8.32 -14.22 11.64
CA PRO A 64 7.08 -13.92 12.35
C PRO A 64 7.27 -13.96 13.89
N PRO A 65 6.36 -13.35 14.68
CA PRO A 65 5.19 -12.59 14.23
C PRO A 65 5.56 -11.27 13.57
N PHE A 66 4.81 -10.88 12.54
CA PHE A 66 5.11 -9.66 11.80
C PHE A 66 4.66 -8.40 12.56
N ASP A 67 5.60 -7.47 12.73
CA ASP A 67 5.35 -6.12 13.25
C ASP A 67 4.99 -5.18 12.10
N TRP A 68 3.82 -4.55 12.16
CA TRP A 68 3.40 -3.58 11.16
C TRP A 68 4.23 -2.29 11.21
N TRP A 69 4.84 -1.95 12.35
CA TRP A 69 5.74 -0.80 12.44
C TRP A 69 6.98 -0.99 11.57
N ASP A 70 7.36 -2.22 11.25
CA ASP A 70 8.43 -2.48 10.30
C ASP A 70 8.09 -2.02 8.88
N LEU A 71 6.81 -2.07 8.47
CA LEU A 71 6.38 -1.55 7.16
C LEU A 71 6.67 -0.04 7.08
N GLY A 72 6.41 0.70 8.16
CA GLY A 72 6.73 2.11 8.27
C GLY A 72 8.23 2.38 8.30
N ARG A 73 9.02 1.57 9.01
CA ARG A 73 10.49 1.70 9.04
C ARG A 73 11.10 1.46 7.65
N ASP A 74 10.60 0.47 6.92
CA ASP A 74 11.05 0.18 5.55
C ASP A 74 10.83 1.40 4.65
N VAL A 75 9.63 2.00 4.70
CA VAL A 75 9.32 3.24 3.97
C VAL A 75 10.28 4.37 4.34
N VAL A 76 10.52 4.61 5.63
CA VAL A 76 11.46 5.65 6.09
C VAL A 76 12.85 5.42 5.52
N THR A 77 13.37 4.18 5.61
CA THR A 77 14.68 3.83 5.05
C THR A 77 14.73 3.99 3.53
N GLY A 78 13.64 3.65 2.82
CA GLY A 78 13.54 3.86 1.37
C GLY A 78 13.59 5.33 0.97
N VAL A 79 12.85 6.20 1.68
CA VAL A 79 12.86 7.65 1.46
C VAL A 79 14.24 8.26 1.72
N GLU A 80 14.89 7.83 2.80
CA GLU A 80 16.27 8.25 3.12
C GLU A 80 17.26 7.82 2.03
N ALA A 81 17.13 6.59 1.53
CA ALA A 81 18.02 6.04 0.51
C ALA A 81 17.93 6.79 -0.82
N VAL A 82 16.74 7.25 -1.21
CA VAL A 82 16.56 8.09 -2.42
C VAL A 82 16.93 9.56 -2.19
N GLY A 83 17.09 9.99 -0.93
CA GLY A 83 17.51 11.34 -0.57
C GLY A 83 16.43 12.41 -0.78
N TRP A 84 15.15 12.02 -0.78
CA TRP A 84 14.05 12.98 -0.88
C TRP A 84 13.69 13.57 0.47
N ALA A 85 13.50 14.88 0.53
CA ALA A 85 13.17 15.57 1.77
C ALA A 85 11.72 15.32 2.21
N ARG A 86 10.75 15.59 1.33
CA ARG A 86 9.30 15.49 1.62
C ARG A 86 8.50 15.01 0.41
N PRO A 87 8.64 13.74 -0.01
CA PRO A 87 7.85 13.20 -1.11
C PRO A 87 6.35 13.15 -0.78
N ILE A 88 5.54 12.88 -1.80
CA ILE A 88 4.12 12.50 -1.62
C ILE A 88 4.09 11.00 -1.30
N GLY A 89 3.35 10.60 -0.26
CA GLY A 89 3.10 9.20 0.04
C GLY A 89 1.76 8.74 -0.54
N VAL A 90 1.75 7.61 -1.25
CA VAL A 90 0.54 6.97 -1.80
C VAL A 90 0.50 5.52 -1.33
N GLY A 91 -0.49 5.19 -0.51
CA GLY A 91 -0.57 3.89 0.13
C GLY A 91 -1.95 3.29 0.01
N HIS A 92 -2.03 2.00 -0.33
CA HIS A 92 -3.29 1.27 -0.41
C HIS A 92 -3.34 0.18 0.68
N SER A 93 -4.42 0.12 1.46
CA SER A 93 -4.64 -0.88 2.50
C SER A 93 -3.50 -0.90 3.51
N SER A 94 -2.76 -2.00 3.63
CA SER A 94 -1.58 -2.09 4.49
C SER A 94 -0.49 -1.10 4.12
N GLY A 95 -0.37 -0.73 2.84
CA GLY A 95 0.53 0.34 2.42
C GLY A 95 0.10 1.72 2.92
N GLY A 96 -1.22 1.97 3.06
CA GLY A 96 -1.71 3.19 3.71
C GLY A 96 -1.31 3.25 5.18
N ALA A 97 -1.45 2.11 5.89
CA ALA A 97 -1.00 1.97 7.27
C ALA A 97 0.52 2.15 7.41
N ALA A 98 1.30 1.60 6.46
CA ALA A 98 2.75 1.76 6.42
C ALA A 98 3.17 3.23 6.32
N LEU A 99 2.49 4.03 5.48
CA LEU A 99 2.77 5.46 5.37
C LEU A 99 2.39 6.25 6.63
N VAL A 100 1.25 5.93 7.25
CA VAL A 100 0.87 6.48 8.56
C VAL A 100 1.95 6.19 9.58
N MET A 101 2.42 4.94 9.68
CA MET A 101 3.48 4.56 10.62
C MET A 101 4.81 5.22 10.29
N ALA A 102 5.16 5.37 9.02
CA ALA A 102 6.37 6.08 8.59
C ALA A 102 6.37 7.54 9.05
N GLU A 103 5.25 8.25 8.86
CA GLU A 103 5.10 9.64 9.31
C GLU A 103 5.11 9.75 10.85
N LEU A 104 4.50 8.79 11.56
CA LEU A 104 4.55 8.73 13.03
C LEU A 104 5.94 8.39 13.60
N LEU A 105 6.76 7.65 12.85
CA LEU A 105 8.14 7.33 13.22
C LEU A 105 9.08 8.50 12.92
N ARG A 106 8.83 9.24 11.84
CA ARG A 106 9.64 10.38 11.42
C ARG A 106 8.72 11.52 10.96
N PRO A 107 8.19 12.33 11.90
CA PRO A 107 7.29 13.44 11.57
C PRO A 107 7.92 14.42 10.57
N GLY A 108 7.12 14.86 9.59
CA GLY A 108 7.54 15.74 8.51
C GLY A 108 8.19 15.04 7.33
N SER A 109 8.16 13.70 7.26
CA SER A 109 8.73 12.93 6.15
C SER A 109 7.94 13.10 4.86
N PHE A 110 6.64 13.38 4.95
CA PHE A 110 5.80 13.61 3.78
C PHE A 110 5.32 15.04 3.68
N ARG A 111 5.13 15.50 2.44
CA ARG A 111 4.44 16.76 2.16
C ARG A 111 2.94 16.60 2.08
N ALA A 112 2.47 15.40 1.71
CA ALA A 112 1.07 15.00 1.69
C ALA A 112 0.95 13.47 1.60
N LEU A 113 -0.17 12.94 2.09
CA LEU A 113 -0.51 11.52 2.03
C LEU A 113 -1.80 11.28 1.23
N LEU A 114 -1.79 10.29 0.35
CA LEU A 114 -2.98 9.70 -0.27
C LEU A 114 -3.17 8.30 0.31
N LEU A 115 -4.12 8.17 1.23
CA LEU A 115 -4.38 6.97 2.00
C LEU A 115 -5.63 6.28 1.47
N ILE A 116 -5.43 5.23 0.68
CA ILE A 116 -6.50 4.53 -0.04
C ILE A 116 -6.90 3.30 0.77
N GLU A 117 -8.11 3.31 1.34
CA GLU A 117 -8.65 2.24 2.17
C GLU A 117 -7.67 1.75 3.26
N PRO A 118 -7.07 2.66 4.06
CA PRO A 118 -5.94 2.34 4.92
C PRO A 118 -6.32 1.44 6.10
N ILE A 119 -5.50 0.42 6.39
CA ILE A 119 -5.69 -0.47 7.54
C ILE A 119 -5.19 0.22 8.83
N VAL A 120 -5.99 1.17 9.32
CA VAL A 120 -5.77 1.85 10.61
C VAL A 120 -7.12 1.94 11.32
N PHE A 121 -7.39 1.02 12.25
CA PHE A 121 -8.72 0.84 12.86
C PHE A 121 -8.74 1.28 14.32
N PRO A 122 -9.90 1.72 14.86
CA PRO A 122 -10.09 2.03 16.27
C PRO A 122 -9.93 0.80 17.18
N PRO A 123 -9.70 1.01 18.48
CA PRO A 123 -9.82 -0.05 19.46
C PRO A 123 -11.23 -0.68 19.43
N PRO A 124 -11.38 -1.97 19.81
CA PRO A 124 -10.38 -2.78 20.49
C PRO A 124 -9.33 -3.42 19.56
N TYR A 125 -8.05 -3.22 19.89
CA TYR A 125 -6.92 -3.84 19.18
C TYR A 125 -6.78 -5.31 19.58
N LEU A 126 -7.24 -6.20 18.71
CA LEU A 126 -7.27 -7.64 18.98
C LEU A 126 -6.62 -8.40 17.84
N ARG A 127 -5.73 -9.35 18.17
CA ARG A 127 -5.23 -10.35 17.22
C ARG A 127 -6.35 -11.37 16.97
N TYR A 128 -6.72 -11.57 15.72
CA TYR A 128 -7.75 -12.54 15.34
C TYR A 128 -7.13 -13.70 14.57
N GLU A 129 -6.86 -14.82 15.27
CA GLU A 129 -6.28 -16.02 14.64
C GLU A 129 -7.20 -16.67 13.60
N HIS A 130 -8.51 -16.41 13.70
CA HIS A 130 -9.54 -16.97 12.83
C HIS A 130 -10.18 -15.92 11.92
N LEU A 131 -9.46 -14.83 11.62
CA LEU A 131 -9.96 -13.81 10.70
C LEU A 131 -10.27 -14.44 9.33
N PRO A 132 -11.47 -14.21 8.73
CA PRO A 132 -11.82 -14.80 7.44
C PRO A 132 -10.80 -14.53 6.33
N LEU A 133 -10.18 -13.34 6.31
CA LEU A 133 -9.12 -12.99 5.37
C LEU A 133 -7.86 -13.84 5.57
N ALA A 134 -7.43 -14.06 6.81
CA ALA A 134 -6.29 -14.94 7.10
C ALA A 134 -6.57 -16.39 6.66
N ILE A 135 -7.76 -16.91 6.97
CA ILE A 135 -8.19 -18.25 6.55
C ILE A 135 -8.26 -18.36 5.02
N GLY A 136 -8.80 -17.33 4.36
CA GLY A 136 -8.87 -17.25 2.91
C GLY A 136 -7.48 -17.25 2.27
N ALA A 137 -6.56 -16.45 2.83
CA ALA A 137 -5.17 -16.39 2.39
C ALA A 137 -4.48 -17.74 2.53
N GLU A 138 -4.59 -18.45 3.65
CA GLU A 138 -3.97 -19.78 3.81
C GLU A 138 -4.44 -20.80 2.77
N ARG A 139 -5.69 -20.69 2.32
CA ARG A 139 -6.32 -21.61 1.37
C ARG A 139 -6.17 -21.18 -0.08
N ARG A 140 -5.63 -19.98 -0.34
CA ARG A 140 -5.53 -19.45 -1.70
C ARG A 140 -4.62 -20.34 -2.53
N ARG A 141 -4.95 -20.46 -3.82
CA ARG A 141 -4.13 -21.20 -4.77
C ARG A 141 -2.77 -20.51 -4.92
N ALA A 142 -1.71 -21.23 -4.53
CA ALA A 142 -0.34 -20.70 -4.53
C ALA A 142 0.37 -20.77 -5.89
N SER A 143 -0.04 -21.69 -6.77
CA SER A 143 0.60 -21.88 -8.07
C SER A 143 -0.37 -22.29 -9.17
N PHE A 144 -0.01 -21.96 -10.40
CA PHE A 144 -0.73 -22.23 -11.62
C PHE A 144 0.19 -22.91 -12.64
N PRO A 145 -0.33 -23.67 -13.61
CA PRO A 145 0.50 -24.29 -14.65
C PRO A 145 1.27 -23.28 -15.53
N SER A 146 0.80 -22.05 -15.64
CA SER A 146 1.44 -20.98 -16.42
C SER A 146 0.86 -19.61 -16.05
N ARG A 147 1.54 -18.53 -16.47
CA ARG A 147 1.01 -17.16 -16.37
C ARG A 147 -0.38 -17.01 -16.99
N SER A 148 -0.60 -17.62 -18.17
CA SER A 148 -1.90 -17.59 -18.85
C SER A 148 -3.00 -18.32 -18.07
N ALA A 149 -2.66 -19.46 -17.44
CA ALA A 149 -3.59 -20.18 -16.57
C ALA A 149 -3.90 -19.38 -15.30
N ALA A 150 -2.91 -18.67 -14.73
CA ALA A 150 -3.12 -17.74 -13.62
C ALA A 150 -4.07 -16.61 -14.01
N ARG A 151 -3.81 -15.93 -15.14
CA ARG A 151 -4.68 -14.87 -15.67
C ARG A 151 -6.13 -15.34 -15.83
N SER A 152 -6.33 -16.47 -16.51
CA SER A 152 -7.66 -17.04 -16.75
C SER A 152 -8.36 -17.45 -15.45
N GLY A 153 -7.61 -17.89 -14.45
CA GLY A 153 -8.12 -18.31 -13.15
C GLY A 153 -8.47 -17.16 -12.20
N LEU A 154 -7.88 -15.97 -12.39
CA LEU A 154 -8.06 -14.82 -11.50
C LEU A 154 -8.96 -13.73 -12.10
N ALA A 155 -8.90 -13.50 -13.42
CA ALA A 155 -9.65 -12.44 -14.08
C ALA A 155 -11.16 -12.50 -13.77
N GLY A 156 -11.73 -11.36 -13.35
CA GLY A 156 -13.16 -11.23 -13.10
C GLY A 156 -13.65 -11.98 -11.85
N ARG A 157 -12.76 -12.35 -10.91
CA ARG A 157 -13.13 -13.17 -9.74
C ARG A 157 -12.60 -12.59 -8.44
N GLY A 158 -13.43 -12.67 -7.39
CA GLY A 158 -13.06 -12.27 -6.04
C GLY A 158 -12.47 -10.86 -6.01
N PRO A 159 -11.26 -10.67 -5.43
CA PRO A 159 -10.65 -9.34 -5.34
C PRO A 159 -10.28 -8.74 -6.71
N PHE A 160 -10.24 -9.54 -7.78
CA PHE A 160 -9.88 -9.10 -9.13
C PHE A 160 -11.10 -8.82 -10.02
N ALA A 161 -12.32 -8.84 -9.47
CA ALA A 161 -13.55 -8.75 -10.26
C ALA A 161 -13.69 -7.40 -11.00
N GLY A 162 -13.32 -6.29 -10.35
CA GLY A 162 -13.39 -4.94 -10.93
C GLY A 162 -12.08 -4.44 -11.55
N TRP A 163 -10.99 -5.22 -11.49
CA TRP A 163 -9.68 -4.75 -11.92
C TRP A 163 -9.61 -4.53 -13.43
N VAL A 164 -8.93 -3.46 -13.84
CA VAL A 164 -8.59 -3.29 -15.26
C VAL A 164 -7.53 -4.31 -15.68
N ASP A 165 -7.57 -4.72 -16.95
CA ASP A 165 -6.66 -5.74 -17.49
C ASP A 165 -5.18 -5.41 -17.23
N GLU A 166 -4.80 -4.13 -17.39
CA GLU A 166 -3.41 -3.70 -17.18
C GLU A 166 -2.94 -3.81 -15.72
N ALA A 167 -3.85 -3.72 -14.75
CA ALA A 167 -3.52 -3.91 -13.34
C ALA A 167 -3.36 -5.41 -13.01
N LEU A 168 -4.24 -6.25 -13.56
CA LEU A 168 -4.12 -7.70 -13.40
C LEU A 168 -2.85 -8.24 -14.05
N ASP A 169 -2.54 -7.79 -15.27
CA ASP A 169 -1.31 -8.19 -15.96
C ASP A 169 -0.06 -7.73 -15.19
N ALA A 170 -0.07 -6.52 -14.63
CA ALA A 170 1.03 -6.05 -13.78
C ALA A 170 1.19 -6.88 -12.49
N TYR A 171 0.09 -7.28 -11.84
CA TYR A 171 0.16 -8.19 -10.69
C TYR A 171 0.71 -9.56 -11.06
N LEU A 172 0.32 -10.10 -12.22
CA LEU A 172 0.85 -11.38 -12.69
C LEU A 172 2.34 -11.33 -12.99
N ASP A 173 2.86 -10.19 -13.45
CA ASP A 173 4.28 -10.02 -13.77
C ASP A 173 5.13 -9.79 -12.52
N GLY A 174 4.59 -9.08 -11.52
CA GLY A 174 5.32 -8.72 -10.31
C GLY A 174 5.15 -9.69 -9.14
N GLY A 175 3.92 -10.18 -8.92
CA GLY A 175 3.53 -10.98 -7.76
C GLY A 175 3.74 -12.48 -7.92
N PHE A 176 4.19 -12.92 -9.10
CA PHE A 176 4.45 -14.32 -9.41
C PHE A 176 5.82 -14.50 -10.05
N GLU A 177 6.33 -15.72 -10.00
CA GLU A 177 7.55 -16.16 -10.67
C GLU A 177 7.40 -17.56 -11.23
N ASP A 178 8.26 -17.91 -12.19
CA ASP A 178 8.43 -19.31 -12.57
C ASP A 178 9.21 -20.04 -11.47
N ARG A 179 8.55 -21.01 -10.83
CA ARG A 179 9.13 -21.90 -9.83
C ARG A 179 8.93 -23.33 -10.31
N ASP A 180 10.03 -23.92 -10.79
CA ASP A 180 10.09 -25.28 -11.31
C ASP A 180 9.04 -25.57 -12.40
N GLY A 181 8.84 -24.62 -13.32
CA GLY A 181 7.87 -24.76 -14.42
C GLY A 181 6.42 -24.52 -14.01
N THR A 182 6.19 -23.97 -12.82
CA THR A 182 4.86 -23.48 -12.39
C THR A 182 4.90 -21.98 -12.12
N TRP A 183 3.81 -21.29 -12.43
CA TRP A 183 3.66 -19.87 -12.13
C TRP A 183 3.17 -19.71 -10.69
N ALA A 184 4.09 -19.43 -9.78
CA ALA A 184 3.87 -19.46 -8.33
C ALA A 184 3.88 -18.06 -7.73
N LEU A 185 3.06 -17.85 -6.69
CA LEU A 185 3.07 -16.59 -5.93
C LEU A 185 4.43 -16.38 -5.26
N LYS A 186 4.92 -15.13 -5.34
CA LYS A 186 6.07 -14.68 -4.56
C LYS A 186 5.70 -14.43 -3.10
N CYS A 187 4.52 -13.87 -2.85
CA CYS A 187 3.96 -13.82 -1.50
C CYS A 187 3.35 -15.19 -1.15
N ALA A 188 4.00 -15.93 -0.26
CA ALA A 188 3.49 -17.23 0.15
C ALA A 188 2.16 -17.09 0.93
N PRO A 189 1.17 -17.97 0.73
CA PRO A 189 -0.12 -17.93 1.43
C PRO A 189 -0.04 -17.75 2.95
N GLY A 190 0.92 -18.44 3.60
CA GLY A 190 1.12 -18.32 5.06
C GLY A 190 1.70 -16.97 5.50
N VAL A 191 2.49 -16.31 4.64
CA VAL A 191 3.02 -14.96 4.88
C VAL A 191 1.89 -13.95 4.79
N GLU A 192 1.08 -14.02 3.73
CA GLU A 192 -0.11 -13.17 3.59
C GLU A 192 -1.08 -13.35 4.77
N ALA A 193 -1.32 -14.59 5.19
CA ALA A 193 -2.19 -14.89 6.33
C ALA A 193 -1.67 -14.30 7.65
N GLU A 194 -0.36 -14.35 7.91
CA GLU A 194 0.20 -13.77 9.14
C GLU A 194 0.04 -12.25 9.17
N TRP A 195 0.21 -11.56 8.04
CA TRP A 195 -0.08 -10.12 7.95
C TRP A 195 -1.54 -9.80 8.32
N TYR A 196 -2.50 -10.60 7.83
CA TYR A 196 -3.90 -10.41 8.20
C TYR A 196 -4.18 -10.66 9.69
N ARG A 197 -3.49 -11.62 10.33
CA ARG A 197 -3.68 -11.87 11.77
C ARG A 197 -3.23 -10.70 12.65
N THR A 198 -2.21 -9.96 12.21
CA THR A 198 -1.60 -8.86 12.98
C THR A 198 -2.10 -7.48 12.57
N ALA A 199 -3.04 -7.39 11.62
CA ALA A 199 -3.46 -6.15 10.99
C ALA A 199 -4.04 -5.07 11.92
N THR A 200 -4.54 -5.44 13.10
CA THR A 200 -5.29 -4.54 13.99
C THR A 200 -4.57 -4.25 15.30
N VAL A 201 -3.37 -4.83 15.53
CA VAL A 201 -2.69 -4.72 16.84
C VAL A 201 -1.66 -3.59 16.93
N HIS A 202 -1.46 -2.83 15.85
CA HIS A 202 -0.39 -1.83 15.78
C HIS A 202 -0.69 -0.53 16.53
N GLY A 203 -1.96 -0.25 16.86
CA GLY A 203 -2.35 0.89 17.71
C GLY A 203 -2.17 2.28 17.10
N ALA A 204 -1.92 2.37 15.78
CA ALA A 204 -1.63 3.66 15.12
C ALA A 204 -2.83 4.62 15.14
N TRP A 205 -4.06 4.11 15.31
CA TRP A 205 -5.27 4.90 15.37
C TRP A 205 -5.25 5.96 16.48
N ASP A 206 -4.78 5.61 17.68
CA ASP A 206 -4.71 6.54 18.81
C ASP A 206 -3.68 7.66 18.60
N ARG A 207 -2.79 7.50 17.61
CA ARG A 207 -1.72 8.45 17.28
C ARG A 207 -1.98 9.26 16.03
N LEU A 208 -3.12 9.06 15.34
CA LEU A 208 -3.42 9.75 14.08
C LEU A 208 -3.32 11.28 14.19
N GLY A 209 -3.69 11.86 15.34
CA GLY A 209 -3.60 13.31 15.59
C GLY A 209 -2.17 13.86 15.72
N GLU A 210 -1.15 13.01 15.71
CA GLU A 210 0.26 13.44 15.65
C GLU A 210 0.72 13.73 14.20
N ILE A 211 -0.02 13.29 13.18
CA ILE A 211 0.31 13.52 11.78
C ILE A 211 -0.06 14.96 11.40
N ALA A 212 0.94 15.74 10.97
CA ALA A 212 0.77 17.16 10.65
C ALA A 212 0.70 17.44 9.15
N CYS A 213 1.07 16.49 8.28
CA CYS A 213 1.01 16.72 6.83
C CYS A 213 -0.43 16.53 6.30
N PRO A 214 -0.83 17.30 5.27
CA PRO A 214 -2.14 17.13 4.64
C PRO A 214 -2.36 15.70 4.14
N ALA A 215 -3.56 15.16 4.35
CA ALA A 215 -3.94 13.84 3.87
C ALA A 215 -5.22 13.87 3.03
N VAL A 216 -5.36 12.89 2.15
CA VAL A 216 -6.62 12.54 1.52
C VAL A 216 -6.88 11.06 1.79
N VAL A 217 -7.97 10.79 2.48
CA VAL A 217 -8.47 9.45 2.77
C VAL A 217 -9.42 9.06 1.66
N VAL A 218 -9.13 7.97 0.96
CA VAL A 218 -9.86 7.54 -0.23
C VAL A 218 -10.57 6.22 0.04
N GLY A 219 -11.85 6.15 -0.32
CA GLY A 219 -12.64 4.93 -0.32
C GLY A 219 -13.28 4.64 -1.67
N GLY A 220 -13.59 3.38 -1.93
CA GLY A 220 -14.46 2.99 -3.04
C GLY A 220 -15.94 3.04 -2.62
N ALA A 221 -16.82 3.56 -3.49
CA ALA A 221 -18.25 3.61 -3.24
C ALA A 221 -18.87 2.22 -3.00
N ASP A 222 -18.30 1.18 -3.63
CA ASP A 222 -18.72 -0.22 -3.52
C ASP A 222 -17.87 -1.01 -2.50
N SER A 223 -17.08 -0.33 -1.65
CA SER A 223 -16.25 -0.98 -0.65
C SER A 223 -17.06 -1.34 0.60
N ASP A 224 -17.17 -2.64 0.89
CA ASP A 224 -17.73 -3.14 2.14
C ASP A 224 -16.76 -3.02 3.33
N SER A 225 -15.49 -2.66 3.08
CA SER A 225 -14.43 -2.67 4.09
C SER A 225 -14.22 -1.33 4.79
N HIS A 226 -14.52 -0.22 4.11
CA HIS A 226 -14.34 1.13 4.63
C HIS A 226 -15.57 2.00 4.34
N PRO A 227 -16.64 1.86 5.15
CA PRO A 227 -17.82 2.69 5.01
C PRO A 227 -17.47 4.18 5.09
N ALA A 228 -18.21 5.04 4.38
CA ALA A 228 -17.93 6.49 4.35
C ALA A 228 -17.79 7.11 5.75
N ALA A 229 -18.66 6.73 6.70
CA ALA A 229 -18.60 7.21 8.09
C ALA A 229 -17.28 6.83 8.80
N PHE A 230 -16.71 5.66 8.49
CA PHE A 230 -15.41 5.25 9.02
C PHE A 230 -14.27 6.11 8.46
N LEU A 231 -14.33 6.41 7.16
CA LEU A 231 -13.33 7.26 6.50
C LEU A 231 -13.39 8.72 7.00
N GLU A 232 -14.60 9.23 7.24
CA GLU A 232 -14.83 10.53 7.89
C GLU A 232 -14.23 10.55 9.29
N GLU A 233 -14.48 9.53 10.11
CA GLU A 233 -13.90 9.42 11.45
C GLU A 233 -12.36 9.34 11.44
N LEU A 234 -11.79 8.64 10.46
CA LEU A 234 -10.34 8.55 10.26
C LEU A 234 -9.75 9.91 9.84
N ALA A 235 -10.41 10.62 8.92
CA ALA A 235 -10.00 11.95 8.47
C ALA A 235 -10.07 12.97 9.61
N ASP A 236 -11.14 12.96 10.40
CA ASP A 236 -11.30 13.84 11.58
C ASP A 236 -10.16 13.64 12.58
N ARG A 237 -9.69 12.40 12.77
CA ARG A 237 -8.55 12.10 13.65
C ARG A 237 -7.21 12.54 13.11
N LEU A 238 -7.03 12.57 11.79
CA LEU A 238 -5.82 13.10 11.16
C LEU A 238 -5.74 14.63 11.23
N GLY A 239 -6.88 15.32 11.37
CA GLY A 239 -6.94 16.78 11.49
C GLY A 239 -6.93 17.50 10.14
N ASP A 240 -5.80 17.58 9.45
CA ASP A 240 -5.71 18.18 8.09
C ASP A 240 -5.92 17.12 7.01
N ALA A 241 -7.12 16.54 6.98
CA ALA A 241 -7.47 15.49 6.02
C ALA A 241 -8.80 15.75 5.30
N ALA A 242 -8.82 15.43 4.00
CA ALA A 242 -10.06 15.37 3.20
C ALA A 242 -10.47 13.91 2.96
N VAL A 243 -11.76 13.69 2.73
CA VAL A 243 -12.30 12.38 2.30
C VAL A 243 -12.66 12.46 0.82
N ALA A 244 -12.33 11.41 0.07
CA ALA A 244 -12.74 11.23 -1.32
C ALA A 244 -13.34 9.84 -1.52
N ILE A 245 -14.56 9.78 -2.04
CA ILE A 245 -15.21 8.52 -2.43
C ILE A 245 -15.13 8.38 -3.95
N VAL A 246 -14.63 7.24 -4.42
CA VAL A 246 -14.48 6.93 -5.83
C VAL A 246 -15.65 6.05 -6.28
N GLU A 247 -16.44 6.59 -7.19
CA GLU A 247 -17.54 5.87 -7.84
C GLU A 247 -17.05 4.68 -8.68
N ASP A 248 -17.90 3.66 -8.83
CA ASP A 248 -17.61 2.41 -9.56
C ASP A 248 -16.28 1.76 -9.13
N ALA A 249 -16.00 1.75 -7.84
CA ALA A 249 -14.81 1.14 -7.25
C ALA A 249 -15.15 0.54 -5.89
N GLY A 250 -14.61 -0.64 -5.61
CA GLY A 250 -14.60 -1.25 -4.30
C GLY A 250 -13.30 -0.94 -3.56
N HIS A 251 -12.85 -1.89 -2.73
CA HIS A 251 -11.61 -1.76 -1.95
C HIS A 251 -10.36 -1.51 -2.82
N PHE A 252 -10.34 -2.01 -4.06
CA PHE A 252 -9.15 -2.03 -4.91
C PHE A 252 -9.03 -0.82 -5.84
N VAL A 253 -9.40 0.37 -5.37
CA VAL A 253 -9.42 1.63 -6.14
C VAL A 253 -8.19 1.82 -7.06
N PRO A 254 -6.93 1.57 -6.66
CA PRO A 254 -5.78 1.79 -7.55
C PRO A 254 -5.73 0.85 -8.75
N MET A 255 -6.34 -0.34 -8.64
CA MET A 255 -6.38 -1.37 -9.68
C MET A 255 -7.67 -1.34 -10.50
N GLU A 256 -8.72 -0.71 -9.98
CA GLU A 256 -10.01 -0.56 -10.64
C GLU A 256 -10.11 0.78 -11.39
N ARG A 257 -9.63 1.87 -10.76
CA ARG A 257 -9.69 3.25 -11.26
C ARG A 257 -8.31 3.94 -11.22
N PRO A 258 -7.28 3.38 -11.88
CA PRO A 258 -5.92 3.94 -11.83
C PRO A 258 -5.82 5.38 -12.34
N GLU A 259 -6.71 5.79 -13.26
CA GLU A 259 -6.81 7.16 -13.75
C GLU A 259 -7.29 8.15 -12.69
N VAL A 260 -8.22 7.75 -11.81
CA VAL A 260 -8.71 8.59 -10.72
C VAL A 260 -7.60 8.79 -9.69
N VAL A 261 -6.90 7.72 -9.31
CA VAL A 261 -5.76 7.79 -8.39
C VAL A 261 -4.65 8.67 -8.95
N ALA A 262 -4.30 8.52 -10.24
CA ALA A 262 -3.32 9.40 -10.89
C ALA A 262 -3.76 10.87 -10.85
N GLY A 263 -5.04 11.16 -11.09
CA GLY A 263 -5.59 12.52 -10.97
C GLY A 263 -5.45 13.12 -9.57
N MET A 264 -5.74 12.33 -8.52
CA MET A 264 -5.58 12.74 -7.12
C MET A 264 -4.13 13.07 -6.79
N ILE A 265 -3.19 12.21 -7.21
CA ILE A 265 -1.75 12.43 -7.01
C ILE A 265 -1.28 13.70 -7.73
N ALA A 266 -1.74 13.91 -8.98
CA ALA A 266 -1.43 15.13 -9.72
C ALA A 266 -1.95 16.38 -9.01
N GLY A 267 -3.15 16.31 -8.41
CA GLY A 267 -3.70 17.38 -7.58
C GLY A 267 -2.82 17.70 -6.37
N LEU A 268 -2.38 16.69 -5.62
CA LEU A 268 -1.46 16.86 -4.49
C LEU A 268 -0.12 17.46 -4.92
N ALA A 269 0.41 17.06 -6.07
CA ALA A 269 1.66 17.59 -6.61
C ALA A 269 1.60 19.08 -6.99
N LEU A 270 0.41 19.62 -7.27
CA LEU A 270 0.20 21.04 -7.61
C LEU A 270 0.03 21.92 -6.37
N GLN A 271 -0.31 21.36 -5.21
CA GLN A 271 -0.41 22.15 -3.99
C GLN A 271 0.98 22.71 -3.61
N PRO A 272 1.08 23.87 -2.97
CA PRO A 272 2.36 24.32 -2.41
C PRO A 272 2.77 23.41 -1.25
N ASP A 273 4.08 23.18 -1.09
CA ASP A 273 4.58 22.54 0.13
C ASP A 273 4.39 23.53 1.30
N ARG A 274 3.53 23.17 2.25
CA ARG A 274 3.16 24.03 3.39
C ARG A 274 4.23 24.06 4.50
N GLY A 275 5.36 23.38 4.32
CA GLY A 275 6.38 23.27 5.38
C GLY A 275 5.89 22.43 6.57
N THR A 276 6.75 22.21 7.56
CA THR A 276 6.30 21.86 8.91
C THR A 276 6.15 23.17 9.67
N HIS A 277 4.93 23.58 10.00
CA HIS A 277 4.77 24.61 11.03
C HIS A 277 5.20 23.96 12.36
N PRO A 278 6.22 24.49 13.07
CA PRO A 278 6.38 24.13 14.46
C PRO A 278 5.10 24.58 15.17
N ALA A 279 4.46 23.67 15.89
CA ALA A 279 3.48 24.07 16.90
C ALA A 279 4.21 25.00 17.87
N GLU A 280 3.77 26.27 17.93
CA GLU A 280 4.18 27.23 18.96
C GLU A 280 3.66 26.81 20.34
#